data_AF-A0A7H1AMH1-F1
#
_entry.id   AF-A0A7H1AMH1-F1
#
_cell.length_a   1.000
_cell.length_b   1.000
_cell.length_c   1.000
_cell.angle_alpha   90.00
_cell.angle_beta   90.00
_cell.angle_gamma   90.00
#
_symmetry.space_group_name_H-M   'P 1'
#
loop_
_entity.id
_entity.type
_entity.pdbx_description
1 polymer ?
#
loop_
_entity_poly.entity_id
_entity_poly.type
_entity_poly.pdbx_seq_one_letter_code
_entity_poly.pdbx_strand_id
1 'polypeptide(L)'
;MQRSAINQIVRGATGESQPVRQLYDTTRITDIFRQAREREAGLTLLMLSTADGRAVAEDSALGVDGRRLAAMTNSFLTLGETVSRELSLSEAEYATVCTRQGNVVLIRVNADKPMTLTAVASAEVNLAVLLFHARECAARLETTLRTRAG
;
A
#
# COMPACT_ATOMS: atom_id res chain seq x y z
N MET A 1 36.40 -17.75 -29.19
CA MET A 1 35.43 -18.11 -28.11
C MET A 1 35.18 -16.87 -27.26
N GLN A 2 34.10 -16.14 -27.54
CA GLN A 2 33.73 -14.91 -26.85
C GLN A 2 32.61 -15.25 -25.87
N ARG A 3 32.97 -15.57 -24.62
CA ARG A 3 31.98 -15.81 -23.56
C ARG A 3 31.44 -14.46 -23.11
N SER A 4 30.16 -14.28 -23.42
CA SER A 4 29.40 -13.03 -23.43
C SER A 4 29.33 -12.32 -22.08
N ALA A 5 29.64 -11.02 -22.10
CA ALA A 5 29.45 -10.05 -21.00
C ALA A 5 27.97 -9.88 -20.57
N ILE A 6 27.04 -10.49 -21.30
CA ILE A 6 25.59 -10.46 -21.03
C ILE A 6 25.24 -11.13 -19.69
N ASN A 7 25.97 -12.16 -19.25
CA ASN A 7 25.67 -12.86 -17.99
C ASN A 7 26.06 -12.07 -16.73
N GLN A 8 26.87 -11.00 -16.84
CA GLN A 8 27.19 -10.14 -15.69
C GLN A 8 26.16 -9.03 -15.48
N ILE A 9 25.44 -8.62 -16.52
CA ILE A 9 24.44 -7.55 -16.43
C ILE A 9 23.14 -8.05 -15.79
N VAL A 10 22.81 -9.34 -15.95
CA VAL A 10 21.58 -9.92 -15.38
C VAL A 10 21.66 -10.11 -13.86
N ARG A 11 22.87 -10.18 -13.27
CA ARG A 11 23.04 -10.28 -11.81
C ARG A 11 22.89 -8.94 -11.08
N GLY A 12 22.91 -7.82 -11.79
CA GLY A 12 22.62 -6.49 -11.22
C GLY A 12 21.12 -6.14 -11.16
N ALA A 13 20.26 -6.93 -11.79
CA ALA A 13 18.81 -6.68 -11.88
C ALA A 13 17.99 -7.40 -10.79
N THR A 14 18.60 -8.35 -10.07
CA THR A 14 18.04 -8.86 -8.82
C THR A 14 18.44 -7.92 -7.69
N GLY A 15 17.86 -6.73 -7.70
CA GLY A 15 17.93 -5.83 -6.57
C GLY A 15 17.42 -6.56 -5.34
N GLU A 16 18.34 -6.91 -4.46
CA GLU A 16 18.06 -7.43 -3.15
C GLU A 16 16.98 -6.55 -2.52
N SER A 17 15.77 -7.08 -2.41
CA SER A 17 14.62 -6.40 -1.80
C SER A 17 14.75 -6.31 -0.27
N GLN A 18 15.98 -6.39 0.24
CA GLN A 18 16.32 -6.46 1.66
C GLN A 18 16.40 -5.13 2.43
N PRO A 19 16.56 -3.92 1.85
CA PRO A 19 16.79 -2.75 2.71
C PRO A 19 15.52 -2.11 3.29
N VAL A 20 14.30 -2.36 2.79
CA VAL A 20 13.08 -1.65 3.28
C VAL A 20 12.49 -2.30 4.53
N ARG A 21 12.50 -3.65 4.61
CA ARG A 21 11.98 -4.38 5.78
C ARG A 21 12.78 -4.10 7.06
N GLN A 22 14.03 -3.65 6.95
CA GLN A 22 14.89 -3.32 8.07
C GLN A 22 14.62 -1.93 8.69
N LEU A 23 13.92 -1.03 7.99
CA LEU A 23 13.65 0.33 8.45
C LEU A 23 12.30 0.48 9.20
N TYR A 24 11.39 -0.48 9.04
CA TYR A 24 10.06 -0.42 9.63
C TYR A 24 9.80 -1.66 10.50
N ASP A 25 9.11 -1.48 11.62
CA ASP A 25 8.63 -2.59 12.46
C ASP A 25 7.50 -3.34 11.73
N THR A 26 7.91 -4.26 10.84
CA THR A 26 6.99 -5.04 10.01
C THR A 26 6.07 -5.93 10.84
N THR A 27 6.53 -6.42 12.00
CA THR A 27 5.71 -7.21 12.93
C THR A 27 4.51 -6.40 13.40
N ARG A 28 4.74 -5.16 13.86
CA ARG A 28 3.67 -4.29 14.34
C ARG A 28 2.72 -3.86 13.23
N ILE A 29 3.21 -3.64 12.02
CA ILE A 29 2.37 -3.34 10.85
C ILE A 29 1.47 -4.54 10.52
N THR A 30 2.02 -5.76 10.48
CA THR A 30 1.26 -6.98 10.22
C THR A 30 0.22 -7.25 11.31
N ASP A 31 0.51 -6.94 12.58
CA ASP A 31 -0.49 -7.03 13.66
C ASP A 31 -1.66 -6.06 13.47
N ILE A 32 -1.40 -4.84 12.96
CA ILE A 32 -2.46 -3.89 12.62
C ILE A 32 -3.35 -4.45 11.51
N PHE A 33 -2.74 -5.06 10.48
CA PHE A 33 -3.49 -5.69 9.39
C PHE A 33 -4.34 -6.86 9.85
N ARG A 34 -3.76 -7.76 10.66
CA ARG A 34 -4.49 -8.88 11.25
C ARG A 34 -5.72 -8.40 12.04
N GLN A 35 -5.55 -7.39 12.88
CA GLN A 35 -6.67 -6.83 13.65
C GLN A 35 -7.72 -6.14 12.77
N ALA A 36 -7.34 -5.56 11.64
CA ALA A 36 -8.30 -5.03 10.68
C ALA A 36 -9.11 -6.16 10.03
N ARG A 37 -8.47 -7.27 9.65
CA ARG A 37 -9.16 -8.48 9.13
C ARG A 37 -10.05 -9.16 10.17
N GLU A 38 -9.64 -9.20 11.44
CA GLU A 38 -10.47 -9.74 12.52
C GLU A 38 -11.75 -8.92 12.72
N ARG A 39 -11.71 -7.61 12.45
CA ARG A 39 -12.87 -6.72 12.52
C ARG A 39 -13.76 -6.80 11.27
N GLU A 40 -13.17 -7.08 10.10
CA GLU A 40 -13.88 -7.24 8.83
C GLU A 40 -13.21 -8.34 7.98
N ALA A 41 -13.78 -9.54 8.03
CA ALA A 41 -13.25 -10.72 7.35
C ALA A 41 -13.32 -10.63 5.82
N GLY A 42 -14.18 -9.75 5.28
CA GLY A 42 -14.33 -9.52 3.85
C GLY A 42 -13.22 -8.66 3.22
N LEU A 43 -12.30 -8.12 4.02
CA LEU A 43 -11.05 -7.55 3.51
C LEU A 43 -10.22 -8.67 2.85
N THR A 44 -9.84 -8.51 1.59
CA THR A 44 -9.09 -9.54 0.82
C THR A 44 -7.63 -9.17 0.61
N LEU A 45 -7.27 -7.89 0.72
CA LEU A 45 -5.89 -7.42 0.72
C LEU A 45 -5.73 -6.16 1.57
N LEU A 46 -4.67 -6.14 2.37
CA LEU A 46 -4.09 -4.94 2.98
C LEU A 46 -2.61 -4.87 2.62
N MET A 47 -2.17 -3.72 2.12
CA MET A 47 -0.77 -3.52 1.76
C MET A 47 -0.34 -2.12 2.12
N LEU A 48 0.80 -2.01 2.79
CA LEU A 48 1.49 -0.74 3.00
C LEU A 48 2.69 -0.68 2.06
N SER A 49 2.77 0.38 1.26
CA SER A 49 3.90 0.64 0.39
C SER A 49 4.47 2.03 0.58
N THR A 50 5.76 2.20 0.32
CA THR A 50 6.37 3.53 0.19
C THR A 50 5.86 4.24 -1.07
N ALA A 51 5.94 5.57 -1.11
CA ALA A 51 5.55 6.36 -2.28
C ALA A 51 6.32 6.02 -3.57
N ASP A 52 7.54 5.45 -3.46
CA ASP A 52 8.35 5.00 -4.61
C ASP A 52 8.00 3.57 -5.09
N GLY A 53 6.90 2.98 -4.61
CA GLY A 53 6.38 1.72 -5.13
C GLY A 53 6.97 0.45 -4.52
N ARG A 54 7.56 0.52 -3.31
CA ARG A 54 8.07 -0.67 -2.61
C ARG A 54 7.07 -1.12 -1.56
N ALA A 55 6.64 -2.39 -1.64
CA ALA A 55 5.82 -3.00 -0.59
C ALA A 55 6.64 -3.16 0.71
N VAL A 56 6.07 -2.68 1.83
CA VAL A 56 6.66 -2.75 3.17
C VAL A 56 6.09 -3.94 3.94
N ALA A 57 4.76 -4.08 3.92
CA ALA A 57 4.04 -5.20 4.49
C ALA A 57 2.79 -5.48 3.66
N GLU A 58 2.37 -6.74 3.64
CA GLU A 58 1.20 -7.21 2.91
C GLU A 58 0.52 -8.33 3.70
N ASP A 59 -0.80 -8.26 3.77
CA ASP A 59 -1.69 -9.32 4.22
C ASP A 59 -2.76 -9.53 3.14
N SER A 60 -2.55 -10.54 2.31
CA SER A 60 -3.29 -10.75 1.07
C SER A 60 -3.72 -12.19 0.91
N ALA A 61 -5.00 -12.37 0.58
CA ALA A 61 -5.53 -13.62 0.05
C ALA A 61 -5.45 -13.67 -1.50
N LEU A 62 -4.95 -12.60 -2.11
CA LEU A 62 -4.83 -12.45 -3.56
C LEU A 62 -3.42 -12.84 -4.00
N GLY A 63 -3.30 -13.68 -5.03
CA GLY A 63 -2.02 -14.09 -5.63
C GLY A 63 -1.39 -12.99 -6.51
N VAL A 64 -1.34 -11.75 -6.03
CA VAL A 64 -0.85 -10.59 -6.77
C VAL A 64 0.63 -10.32 -6.48
N ASP A 65 1.35 -9.79 -7.46
CA ASP A 65 2.70 -9.27 -7.24
C ASP A 65 2.62 -7.93 -6.50
N GLY A 66 3.00 -7.93 -5.22
CA GLY A 66 2.91 -6.76 -4.37
C GLY A 66 3.75 -5.56 -4.84
N ARG A 67 4.88 -5.79 -5.52
CA ARG A 67 5.68 -4.70 -6.09
C ARG A 67 4.94 -4.04 -7.24
N ARG A 68 4.36 -4.84 -8.13
CA ARG A 68 3.57 -4.34 -9.26
C ARG A 68 2.33 -3.59 -8.75
N LEU A 69 1.63 -4.13 -7.76
CA LEU A 69 0.46 -3.47 -7.17
C LEU A 69 0.83 -2.16 -6.47
N ALA A 70 1.91 -2.13 -5.69
CA ALA A 70 2.40 -0.91 -5.05
C ALA A 70 2.73 0.19 -6.07
N ALA A 71 3.35 -0.15 -7.20
CA ALA A 71 3.60 0.83 -8.26
C ALA A 71 2.29 1.38 -8.84
N MET A 72 1.35 0.51 -9.20
CA MET A 72 0.05 0.91 -9.79
C MET A 72 -0.77 1.80 -8.86
N THR A 73 -0.86 1.42 -7.59
CA THR A 73 -1.68 2.13 -6.58
C THR A 73 -1.08 3.48 -6.21
N ASN A 74 0.24 3.58 -6.06
CA ASN A 74 0.90 4.87 -5.87
C ASN A 74 0.69 5.81 -7.06
N SER A 75 0.83 5.31 -8.30
CA SER A 75 0.57 6.12 -9.50
C SER A 75 -0.88 6.60 -9.53
N PHE A 76 -1.84 5.74 -9.21
CA PHE A 76 -3.26 6.09 -9.20
C PHE A 76 -3.59 7.16 -8.15
N LEU A 77 -3.11 6.99 -6.91
CA LEU A 77 -3.32 7.96 -5.84
C LEU A 77 -2.67 9.31 -6.18
N THR A 78 -1.44 9.30 -6.69
CA THR A 78 -0.72 10.52 -7.12
C THR A 78 -1.48 11.24 -8.24
N LEU A 79 -2.07 10.50 -9.18
CA LEU A 79 -2.91 11.08 -10.23
C LEU A 79 -4.17 11.73 -9.62
N GLY A 80 -4.82 11.06 -8.67
CA GLY A 80 -5.97 11.61 -7.94
C GLY A 80 -5.62 12.91 -7.19
N GLU A 81 -4.49 12.94 -6.49
CA GLU A 81 -3.97 14.14 -5.82
C GLU A 81 -3.69 15.27 -6.81
N THR A 82 -3.14 14.93 -7.99
CA THR A 82 -2.87 15.91 -9.06
C THR A 82 -4.17 16.48 -9.62
N VAL A 83 -5.18 15.65 -9.87
CA VAL A 83 -6.50 16.09 -10.33
C VAL A 83 -7.15 17.02 -9.30
N SER A 84 -7.11 16.67 -8.01
CA SER A 84 -7.64 17.53 -6.95
C SER A 84 -6.98 18.91 -6.93
N ARG A 85 -5.65 18.96 -7.07
CA ARG A 85 -4.89 20.21 -7.13
C ARG A 85 -5.30 21.06 -8.33
N GLU A 86 -5.45 20.45 -9.51
CA GLU A 86 -5.82 21.17 -10.73
C GLU A 86 -7.24 21.73 -10.67
N LEU A 87 -8.12 21.06 -9.94
CA LEU A 87 -9.47 21.52 -9.65
C LEU A 87 -9.53 22.54 -8.50
N SER A 88 -8.37 23.01 -7.98
CA SER A 88 -8.28 23.93 -6.84
C SER A 88 -8.97 23.41 -5.57
N LEU A 89 -9.01 22.09 -5.40
CA LEU A 89 -9.51 21.43 -4.20
C LEU A 89 -8.37 21.21 -3.19
N SER A 90 -8.72 20.82 -1.97
CA SER A 90 -7.75 20.31 -1.00
C SER A 90 -7.11 19.00 -1.48
N GLU A 91 -6.03 18.59 -0.82
CA GLU A 91 -5.38 17.30 -1.09
C GLU A 91 -6.37 16.13 -0.97
N ALA A 92 -6.25 15.15 -1.87
CA ALA A 92 -7.10 13.97 -1.86
C ALA A 92 -6.77 13.10 -0.64
N GLU A 93 -7.72 12.94 0.27
CA GLU A 93 -7.54 12.06 1.45
C GLU A 93 -7.41 10.58 1.05
N TYR A 94 -8.14 10.18 0.00
CA TYR A 94 -8.17 8.81 -0.51
C TYR A 94 -8.65 8.76 -1.95
N ALA A 95 -8.41 7.62 -2.61
CA ALA A 95 -8.97 7.29 -3.92
C ALA A 95 -9.67 5.92 -3.86
N THR A 96 -10.70 5.74 -4.67
CA THR A 96 -11.49 4.48 -4.68
C THR A 96 -11.68 3.94 -6.08
N VAL A 97 -11.66 2.61 -6.22
CA VAL A 97 -12.07 1.91 -7.44
C VAL A 97 -13.19 0.95 -7.08
N CYS A 98 -14.36 1.11 -7.70
CA CYS A 98 -15.52 0.27 -7.45
C CYS A 98 -15.77 -0.66 -8.64
N THR A 99 -15.98 -1.94 -8.35
CA THR A 99 -16.29 -2.94 -9.37
C THR A 99 -17.40 -3.86 -8.87
N ARG A 100 -17.99 -4.64 -9.77
CA ARG A 100 -18.98 -5.66 -9.39
C ARG A 100 -18.38 -6.80 -8.55
N GLN A 101 -17.06 -6.94 -8.52
CA GLN A 101 -16.36 -8.04 -7.83
C GLN A 101 -15.74 -7.62 -6.50
N GLY A 102 -15.78 -6.32 -6.19
CA GLY A 102 -15.13 -5.78 -5.01
C GLY A 102 -14.71 -4.34 -5.21
N ASN A 103 -14.24 -3.75 -4.12
CA ASN A 103 -13.86 -2.35 -4.06
C ASN A 103 -12.43 -2.22 -3.57
N VAL A 104 -11.76 -1.15 -4.00
CA VAL A 104 -10.41 -0.77 -3.59
C VAL A 104 -10.48 0.62 -2.98
N VAL A 105 -9.78 0.80 -1.85
CA VAL A 105 -9.53 2.10 -1.23
C VAL A 105 -8.03 2.28 -1.09
N LEU A 106 -7.52 3.43 -1.57
CA LEU A 106 -6.13 3.85 -1.44
C LEU A 106 -6.07 5.06 -0.53
N ILE A 107 -5.24 5.03 0.50
CA ILE A 107 -5.12 6.11 1.49
C ILE A 107 -3.66 6.51 1.64
N ARG A 108 -3.40 7.82 1.65
CA ARG A 108 -2.10 8.36 2.02
C ARG A 108 -1.92 8.24 3.54
N VAL A 109 -0.86 7.56 3.98
CA VAL A 109 -0.47 7.46 5.39
C VAL A 109 0.69 8.42 5.64
N ASN A 110 0.43 9.46 6.44
CA ASN A 110 1.37 10.55 6.73
C ASN A 110 2.30 10.20 7.91
N ALA A 111 3.19 9.23 7.67
CA ALA A 111 4.32 8.92 8.53
C ALA A 111 5.51 9.89 8.29
N ASP A 112 6.67 9.62 8.89
CA ASP A 112 7.91 10.40 8.66
C ASP A 112 8.27 10.49 7.16
N LYS A 113 7.91 9.45 6.40
CA LYS A 113 7.89 9.46 4.94
C LYS A 113 6.48 9.12 4.45
N PRO A 114 5.96 9.78 3.40
CA PRO A 114 4.66 9.43 2.84
C PRO A 114 4.59 7.97 2.39
N MET A 115 3.56 7.27 2.86
CA MET A 115 3.27 5.89 2.49
C MET A 115 1.84 5.77 1.96
N THR A 116 1.53 4.65 1.34
CA THR A 116 0.21 4.36 0.76
C THR A 116 -0.31 3.06 1.35
N LEU A 117 -1.49 3.12 1.96
CA LEU A 117 -2.28 1.95 2.30
C LEU A 117 -3.18 1.60 1.11
N THR A 118 -3.09 0.36 0.64
CA THR A 118 -4.06 -0.25 -0.27
C THR A 118 -4.92 -1.21 0.52
N ALA A 119 -6.24 -1.04 0.47
CA ALA A 119 -7.21 -1.95 1.05
C ALA A 119 -8.18 -2.43 -0.05
N VAL A 120 -8.41 -3.73 -0.12
CA VAL A 120 -9.34 -4.36 -1.06
C VAL A 120 -10.33 -5.19 -0.27
N ALA A 121 -11.59 -5.15 -0.66
CA ALA A 121 -12.60 -6.07 -0.15
C ALA A 121 -13.38 -6.73 -1.29
N SER A 122 -13.96 -7.89 -1.00
CA SER A 122 -14.84 -8.62 -1.92
C SER A 122 -16.15 -7.84 -2.19
N ALA A 123 -16.97 -8.35 -3.10
CA ALA A 123 -18.29 -7.77 -3.41
C ALA A 123 -19.28 -7.80 -2.23
N GLU A 124 -19.01 -8.59 -1.19
CA GLU A 124 -19.87 -8.69 0.01
C GLU A 124 -19.71 -7.48 0.94
N VAL A 125 -18.56 -6.80 0.86
CA VAL A 125 -18.29 -5.59 1.64
C VAL A 125 -18.54 -4.37 0.77
N ASN A 126 -19.53 -3.57 1.17
CA ASN A 126 -19.81 -2.32 0.48
C ASN A 126 -18.67 -1.29 0.68
N LEU A 127 -18.61 -0.29 -0.20
CA LEU A 127 -17.54 0.71 -0.18
C LEU A 127 -17.46 1.47 1.15
N ALA A 128 -18.59 1.80 1.78
CA ALA A 128 -18.61 2.56 3.02
C ALA A 128 -17.95 1.79 4.17
N VAL A 129 -18.25 0.49 4.28
CA VAL A 129 -17.61 -0.41 5.27
C VAL A 129 -16.12 -0.54 4.98
N LEU A 130 -15.73 -0.80 3.73
CA LEU A 130 -14.31 -0.86 3.35
C LEU A 130 -13.58 0.45 3.69
N LEU A 131 -14.15 1.60 3.34
CA LEU A 131 -13.56 2.91 3.62
C LEU A 131 -13.41 3.16 5.13
N PHE A 132 -14.41 2.79 5.93
CA PHE A 132 -14.33 2.89 7.39
C PHE A 132 -13.15 2.08 7.95
N HIS A 133 -13.05 0.79 7.60
CA HIS A 133 -11.97 -0.06 8.09
C HIS A 133 -10.60 0.35 7.54
N ALA A 134 -10.53 0.82 6.29
CA ALA A 134 -9.31 1.33 5.70
C ALA A 134 -8.81 2.61 6.42
N ARG A 135 -9.70 3.56 6.73
CA ARG A 135 -9.36 4.78 7.49
C ARG A 135 -8.88 4.45 8.91
N GLU A 136 -9.57 3.56 9.60
CA GLU A 136 -9.15 3.07 10.93
C GLU A 136 -7.77 2.42 10.88
N CYS A 137 -7.52 1.57 9.87
CA CYS A 137 -6.21 0.96 9.65
C CYS A 137 -5.13 2.02 9.39
N ALA A 138 -5.40 2.97 8.49
CA ALA A 138 -4.48 4.06 8.16
C ALA A 138 -4.10 4.92 9.38
N ALA A 139 -5.07 5.30 10.21
CA ALA A 139 -4.82 6.11 11.41
C ALA A 139 -3.90 5.38 12.42
N ARG A 140 -4.09 4.06 12.56
CA ARG A 140 -3.25 3.22 13.43
C ARG A 140 -1.84 3.04 12.89
N LEU A 141 -1.70 2.90 11.58
CA LEU A 141 -0.41 2.89 10.90
C LEU A 141 0.31 4.21 11.08
N GLU A 142 -0.37 5.33 10.84
CA GLU A 142 0.19 6.68 11.00
C GLU A 142 0.75 6.89 12.42
N THR A 143 -0.02 6.51 13.44
CA THR A 143 0.42 6.57 14.84
C THR A 143 1.64 5.68 15.13
N THR A 144 1.73 4.53 14.47
CA THR A 144 2.83 3.56 14.67
C THR A 144 4.10 3.95 13.93
N LEU A 145 3.96 4.58 12.75
CA LEU A 145 5.05 4.89 11.83
C LEU A 145 5.64 6.29 12.05
N ARG A 146 4.96 7.17 12.78
CA ARG A 146 5.55 8.42 13.26
C ARG A 146 6.55 8.09 14.36
N THR A 147 7.81 8.43 14.13
CA THR A 147 8.78 8.41 15.23
C THR A 147 8.34 9.47 16.25
N ARG A 148 8.29 9.13 17.54
CA ARG A 148 8.09 10.16 18.58
C ARG A 148 9.19 11.19 18.39
N ALA A 149 8.83 12.40 17.93
CA ALA A 149 9.70 13.55 18.03
C ALA A 149 9.99 13.73 19.52
N GLY A 150 11.20 13.38 19.93
CA GLY A 150 11.75 13.73 21.24
C GLY A 150 12.10 15.21 21.27
#